data_AF-A0A0A9DAH5-F1
#
_entry.id   AF-A0A0A9DAH5-F1
#
_cell.length_a   1.000
_cell.length_b   1.000
_cell.length_c   1.000
_cell.angle_alpha   90.00
_cell.angle_beta   90.00
_cell.angle_gamma   90.00
#
_symmetry.space_group_name_H-M   'P 1'
#
loop_
_entity.id
_entity.type
_entity.pdbx_description
1 polymer ?
#
loop_
_entity_poly.entity_id
_entity_poly.type
_entity_poly.pdbx_seq_one_letter_code
_entity_poly.pdbx_strand_id
1 'polypeptide(L)'
;MVSFLSSGNDTDQDDRTALKEQLTFYYIKRSLEAYPGVTPFEGLASGVAALVRHLPAGSPAILFCIHTLVIKAKDLCDTAKAQDKSLWRSWEGSTEPCKKVLDLLLRLIFLVDIQSFPYLLKELAEFITLLSKEGQDVLLDDMHAHVAESDYVTRKPVLVSWLQSLSYISSQSSRSESQSKARSVSSAASKELSMNRTMTRL
;
A
#
# COMPACT_ATOMS: atom_id res chain seq x y z
N MET A 1 39.45 28.33 -24.23
CA MET A 1 38.12 27.70 -24.07
C MET A 1 38.17 26.39 -24.85
N VAL A 2 38.46 25.28 -24.17
CA VAL A 2 38.53 23.95 -24.79
C VAL A 2 37.41 23.13 -24.16
N SER A 3 36.36 22.88 -24.95
CA SER A 3 35.27 21.98 -24.58
C SER A 3 35.79 20.55 -24.61
N PHE A 4 35.78 19.88 -23.46
CA PHE A 4 36.01 18.44 -23.37
C PHE A 4 34.81 17.72 -24.01
N LEU A 5 35.00 17.29 -25.26
CA LEU A 5 34.09 16.36 -25.93
C LEU A 5 34.37 14.94 -25.43
N SER A 6 33.67 14.52 -24.37
CA SER A 6 33.57 13.11 -24.00
C SER A 6 32.39 12.50 -24.74
N SER A 7 32.60 12.06 -25.98
CA SER A 7 31.54 11.57 -26.89
C SER A 7 31.42 10.04 -26.95
N GLY A 8 32.13 9.29 -26.10
CA GLY A 8 32.27 7.83 -26.25
C GLY A 8 31.62 6.95 -25.19
N ASN A 9 31.12 7.52 -24.08
CA ASN A 9 30.76 6.73 -22.90
C ASN A 9 29.27 6.81 -22.50
N ASP A 10 28.54 7.82 -23.00
CA ASP A 10 27.16 8.07 -22.56
C ASP A 10 26.14 7.14 -23.24
N THR A 11 26.38 6.72 -24.48
CA THR A 11 25.46 5.82 -25.21
C THR A 11 25.41 4.42 -24.63
N ASP A 12 26.56 3.83 -24.25
CA ASP A 12 26.59 2.49 -23.62
C ASP A 12 25.95 2.50 -22.22
N GLN A 13 26.10 3.60 -21.48
CA GLN A 13 25.50 3.77 -20.17
C GLN A 13 23.97 3.88 -20.26
N ASP A 14 23.45 4.59 -21.26
CA ASP A 14 22.02 4.77 -21.50
C ASP A 14 21.37 3.46 -21.96
N ASP A 15 21.98 2.75 -22.91
CA ASP A 15 21.53 1.43 -23.39
C ASP A 15 21.47 0.39 -22.26
N ARG A 16 22.48 0.37 -21.39
CA ARG A 16 22.49 -0.51 -20.21
C ARG A 16 21.41 -0.15 -19.19
N THR A 17 21.07 1.12 -19.09
CA THR A 17 20.01 1.59 -18.19
C THR A 17 18.64 1.19 -18.73
N ALA A 18 18.39 1.42 -20.02
CA ALA A 18 17.18 0.97 -20.71
C ALA A 18 16.98 -0.55 -20.59
N LEU A 19 18.05 -1.35 -20.77
CA LEU A 19 17.99 -2.80 -20.60
C LEU A 19 17.64 -3.21 -19.16
N LYS A 20 18.25 -2.56 -18.15
CA LYS A 20 17.92 -2.80 -16.74
C LYS A 20 16.46 -2.50 -16.44
N GLU A 21 15.93 -1.40 -16.96
CA GLU A 21 14.52 -1.05 -16.82
C GLU A 21 13.62 -2.12 -17.46
N GLN A 22 13.93 -2.54 -18.70
CA GLN A 22 13.15 -3.57 -19.38
C GLN A 22 13.13 -4.91 -18.62
N LEU A 23 14.29 -5.34 -18.11
CA LEU A 23 14.39 -6.58 -17.31
C LEU A 23 13.66 -6.47 -15.97
N THR A 24 13.57 -5.27 -15.40
CA THR A 24 12.85 -5.03 -14.15
C THR A 24 11.38 -5.38 -14.26
N PHE A 25 10.72 -4.97 -15.35
CA PHE A 25 9.31 -5.31 -15.59
C PHE A 25 9.07 -6.82 -15.58
N TYR A 26 9.94 -7.55 -16.27
CA TYR A 26 9.86 -9.01 -16.34
C TYR A 26 10.10 -9.66 -14.97
N TYR A 27 11.16 -9.24 -14.26
CA TYR A 27 11.52 -9.77 -12.95
C TYR A 27 10.39 -9.58 -11.94
N ILE A 28 9.85 -8.36 -11.82
CA ILE A 28 8.80 -8.06 -10.83
C ILE A 28 7.54 -8.86 -11.12
N LYS A 29 7.09 -8.85 -12.38
CA LYS A 29 5.90 -9.60 -12.78
C LYS A 29 6.05 -11.08 -12.44
N ARG A 30 7.17 -11.69 -12.83
CA ARG A 30 7.39 -13.12 -12.62
C ARG A 30 7.53 -13.49 -11.14
N SER A 31 8.22 -12.64 -10.37
CA SER A 31 8.44 -12.86 -8.93
C SER A 31 7.12 -12.81 -8.17
N LEU A 32 6.24 -11.85 -8.49
CA LEU A 32 4.94 -11.68 -7.83
C LEU A 32 3.88 -12.70 -8.29
N GLU A 33 3.94 -13.17 -9.53
CA GLU A 33 3.12 -14.31 -9.99
C GLU A 33 3.40 -15.56 -9.17
N ALA A 34 4.67 -15.81 -8.85
CA ALA A 34 5.12 -16.99 -8.12
C ALA A 34 5.13 -16.83 -6.58
N TYR A 35 4.73 -15.66 -6.07
CA TYR A 35 4.59 -15.38 -4.65
C TYR A 35 3.10 -15.41 -4.22
N PRO A 36 2.76 -15.97 -3.05
CA PRO A 36 3.60 -16.80 -2.19
C PRO A 36 3.81 -18.20 -2.82
N GLY A 37 4.90 -18.87 -2.43
CA GLY A 37 5.20 -20.23 -2.89
C GLY A 37 6.62 -20.37 -3.39
N VAL A 38 6.80 -20.45 -4.71
CA VAL A 38 8.12 -20.68 -5.34
C VAL A 38 9.06 -19.50 -5.09
N THR A 39 8.55 -18.27 -5.15
CA THR A 39 9.33 -17.09 -4.79
C THR A 39 9.29 -16.89 -3.27
N PRO A 40 10.42 -16.97 -2.56
CA PRO A 40 10.47 -16.64 -1.13
C PRO A 40 10.38 -15.12 -0.91
N PHE A 41 9.77 -14.71 0.20
CA PHE A 41 9.61 -13.29 0.53
C PHE A 41 10.93 -12.54 0.58
N GLU A 42 11.96 -13.10 1.23
CA GLU A 42 13.26 -12.43 1.36
C GLU A 42 13.92 -12.16 0.01
N GLY A 43 13.77 -13.09 -0.95
CA GLY A 43 14.25 -12.91 -2.31
C GLY A 43 13.51 -11.79 -3.05
N LEU A 44 12.18 -11.75 -2.90
CA LEU A 44 11.34 -10.68 -3.46
C LEU A 44 11.69 -9.32 -2.86
N ALA A 45 11.75 -9.21 -1.53
CA ALA A 45 12.03 -7.98 -0.82
C ALA A 45 13.44 -7.45 -1.16
N SER A 46 14.44 -8.33 -1.18
CA SER A 46 15.81 -7.99 -1.59
C SER A 46 15.87 -7.50 -3.04
N GLY A 47 15.18 -8.19 -3.97
CA GLY A 47 15.12 -7.78 -5.36
C GLY A 47 14.47 -6.41 -5.56
N VAL A 48 13.31 -6.18 -4.95
CA VAL A 48 12.62 -4.88 -4.96
C VAL A 48 13.54 -3.79 -4.41
N ALA A 49 14.21 -4.05 -3.29
CA ALA A 49 15.10 -3.09 -2.66
C ALA A 49 16.37 -2.80 -3.49
N ALA A 50 16.85 -3.76 -4.29
CA ALA A 50 17.93 -3.56 -5.24
C ALA A 50 17.47 -2.71 -6.44
N LEU A 51 16.29 -3.00 -6.98
CA LEU A 51 15.71 -2.26 -8.11
C LEU A 51 15.53 -0.78 -7.79
N VAL A 52 14.91 -0.47 -6.66
CA VAL A 52 14.66 0.91 -6.24
C VAL A 52 15.96 1.70 -6.00
N ARG A 53 17.05 1.03 -5.63
CA ARG A 53 18.36 1.68 -5.39
C ARG A 53 19.20 1.86 -6.65
N HIS A 54 19.04 1.00 -7.65
CA HIS A 54 19.93 0.95 -8.81
C HIS A 54 19.30 1.47 -10.10
N LEU A 55 18.00 1.71 -10.10
CA LEU A 55 17.32 2.39 -11.18
C LEU A 55 17.40 3.92 -11.00
N PRO A 56 17.35 4.69 -12.11
CA PRO A 56 17.33 6.13 -12.03
C PRO A 56 16.08 6.62 -11.27
N ALA A 57 16.22 7.74 -10.58
CA ALA A 57 15.11 8.44 -9.95
C ALA A 57 14.00 8.70 -11.00
N GLY A 58 12.75 8.46 -10.62
CA GLY A 58 11.62 8.65 -11.53
C GLY A 58 11.47 7.59 -12.62
N SER A 59 12.28 6.51 -12.61
CA SER A 59 12.15 5.41 -13.55
C SER A 59 10.72 4.84 -13.57
N PRO A 60 10.09 4.66 -14.75
CA PRO A 60 8.79 4.01 -14.88
C PRO A 60 8.76 2.60 -14.28
N ALA A 61 9.90 1.91 -14.24
CA ALA A 61 10.03 0.59 -13.63
C ALA A 61 9.85 0.62 -12.10
N ILE A 62 10.23 1.71 -11.42
CA ILE A 62 9.97 1.89 -9.98
C ILE A 62 8.46 2.05 -9.75
N LEU A 63 7.80 2.89 -10.55
CA LEU A 63 6.35 3.11 -10.45
C LEU A 63 5.57 1.82 -10.72
N PHE A 64 5.97 1.08 -11.76
CA PHE A 64 5.41 -0.23 -12.07
C PHE A 64 5.62 -1.23 -10.93
N CYS A 65 6.81 -1.25 -10.33
CA CYS A 65 7.10 -2.10 -9.18
C CYS A 65 6.16 -1.81 -8.00
N ILE A 66 6.00 -0.53 -7.64
CA ILE A 66 5.09 -0.09 -6.57
C ILE A 66 3.67 -0.53 -6.88
N HIS A 67 3.18 -0.21 -8.08
CA HIS A 67 1.81 -0.51 -8.48
C HIS A 67 1.52 -2.02 -8.47
N THR A 68 2.45 -2.83 -9.00
CA THR A 68 2.28 -4.29 -9.05
C THR A 68 2.33 -4.91 -7.65
N LEU A 69 3.17 -4.38 -6.75
CA LEU A 69 3.17 -4.78 -5.34
C LEU A 69 1.85 -4.47 -4.65
N VAL A 70 1.26 -3.29 -4.91
CA VAL A 70 -0.04 -2.90 -4.35
C VAL A 70 -1.17 -3.78 -4.90
N ILE A 71 -1.18 -4.06 -6.21
CA ILE A 71 -2.13 -5.02 -6.80
C ILE A 71 -1.98 -6.38 -6.12
N LYS A 72 -0.75 -6.86 -5.96
CA LYS A 72 -0.50 -8.16 -5.34
C LYS A 72 -0.93 -8.18 -3.87
N ALA A 73 -0.69 -7.11 -3.12
CA ALA A 73 -1.15 -6.98 -1.74
C ALA A 73 -2.68 -7.01 -1.66
N LYS A 74 -3.38 -6.29 -2.54
CA LYS A 74 -4.85 -6.32 -2.62
C LYS A 74 -5.38 -7.73 -2.84
N ASP A 75 -4.86 -8.44 -3.85
CA ASP A 75 -5.23 -9.83 -4.15
C ASP A 75 -4.99 -10.78 -2.96
N LEU A 76 -3.83 -10.69 -2.32
CA LEU A 76 -3.51 -11.50 -1.15
C LEU A 76 -4.40 -11.17 0.05
N CYS A 77 -4.76 -9.90 0.23
CA CYS A 77 -5.63 -9.50 1.32
C CYS A 77 -7.08 -9.92 1.09
N ASP A 78 -7.58 -9.86 -0.15
CA ASP A 78 -8.94 -10.29 -0.47
C ASP A 78 -9.09 -11.83 -0.38
N THR A 79 -8.09 -12.56 -0.85
CA THR A 79 -8.03 -14.03 -0.67
C THR A 79 -7.94 -14.42 0.80
N ALA A 80 -7.16 -13.68 1.60
CA ALA A 80 -7.04 -13.96 3.03
C ALA A 80 -8.34 -13.61 3.80
N LYS A 81 -8.99 -12.48 3.49
CA LYS A 81 -10.32 -12.11 4.05
C LYS A 81 -11.39 -13.17 3.77
N ALA A 82 -11.31 -13.85 2.62
CA ALA A 82 -12.24 -14.93 2.28
C ALA A 82 -12.03 -16.19 3.15
N GLN A 83 -10.81 -16.40 3.66
CA GLN A 83 -10.44 -17.56 4.47
C GLN A 83 -10.62 -17.31 5.97
N ASP A 84 -10.20 -16.14 6.47
CA ASP A 84 -10.27 -15.82 7.91
C ASP A 84 -10.45 -14.31 8.12
N LYS A 85 -11.46 -13.92 8.90
CA LYS A 85 -11.73 -12.50 9.25
C LYS A 85 -10.86 -11.98 10.38
N SER A 86 -10.18 -12.86 11.12
CA SER A 86 -9.39 -12.49 12.31
C SER A 86 -7.94 -12.11 12.01
N LEU A 87 -7.53 -12.14 10.74
CA LEU A 87 -6.15 -11.90 10.29
C LEU A 87 -5.55 -10.59 10.82
N TRP A 88 -6.35 -9.53 10.98
CA TRP A 88 -5.83 -8.21 11.38
C TRP A 88 -5.51 -8.05 12.88
N ARG A 89 -5.61 -9.11 13.69
CA ARG A 89 -5.46 -9.00 15.15
C ARG A 89 -4.02 -8.98 15.67
N SER A 90 -3.02 -9.45 14.92
CA SER A 90 -1.60 -9.26 15.29
C SER A 90 -0.75 -8.91 14.07
N TRP A 91 -0.06 -7.77 14.15
CA TRP A 91 0.88 -7.32 13.12
C TRP A 91 2.26 -7.96 13.33
N GLU A 92 2.72 -7.99 14.58
CA GLU A 92 4.02 -8.52 14.99
C GLU A 92 4.18 -10.02 14.62
N GLY A 93 5.21 -10.34 13.84
CA GLY A 93 5.61 -11.72 13.54
C GLY A 93 4.66 -12.51 12.62
N SER A 94 3.72 -11.85 11.94
CA SER A 94 2.79 -12.56 11.07
C SER A 94 3.51 -13.20 9.88
N THR A 95 3.25 -14.50 9.67
CA THR A 95 3.69 -15.24 8.49
C THR A 95 2.83 -14.96 7.25
N GLU A 96 1.81 -14.12 7.37
CA GLU A 96 0.84 -13.88 6.30
C GLU A 96 1.48 -13.18 5.10
N PRO A 97 1.29 -13.72 3.89
CA PRO A 97 1.84 -13.13 2.68
C PRO A 97 1.41 -11.68 2.43
N CYS A 98 0.16 -11.31 2.75
CA CYS A 98 -0.33 -9.93 2.52
C CYS A 98 0.42 -8.93 3.40
N LYS A 99 0.53 -9.21 4.72
CA LYS A 99 1.22 -8.32 5.66
C LYS A 99 2.68 -8.11 5.30
N LYS A 100 3.39 -9.17 4.89
CA LYS A 100 4.77 -9.07 4.42
C LYS A 100 4.92 -8.12 3.21
N VAL A 101 4.00 -8.18 2.25
CA VAL A 101 4.03 -7.26 1.09
C VAL A 101 3.68 -5.83 1.51
N LEU A 102 2.76 -5.65 2.45
CA LEU A 102 2.45 -4.35 3.03
C LEU A 102 3.65 -3.76 3.79
N ASP A 103 4.31 -4.53 4.65
CA ASP A 103 5.55 -4.12 5.31
C ASP A 103 6.63 -3.71 4.31
N LEU A 104 6.77 -4.43 3.20
CA LEU A 104 7.67 -4.06 2.13
C LEU A 104 7.28 -2.70 1.51
N LEU A 105 6.00 -2.49 1.21
CA LEU A 105 5.50 -1.21 0.69
C LEU A 105 5.72 -0.05 1.66
N LEU A 106 5.56 -0.27 2.98
CA LEU A 106 5.83 0.74 4.00
C LEU A 106 7.33 1.05 4.09
N ARG A 107 8.20 0.03 4.01
CA ARG A 107 9.65 0.24 3.96
C ARG A 107 10.08 1.00 2.70
N LEU A 108 9.36 0.84 1.59
CA LEU A 108 9.63 1.61 0.37
C LEU A 108 9.47 3.11 0.56
N ILE A 109 8.64 3.58 1.50
CA ILE A 109 8.46 5.01 1.82
C ILE A 109 9.82 5.67 2.13
N PHE A 110 10.68 4.95 2.84
CA PHE A 110 12.00 5.44 3.25
C PHE A 110 13.10 5.13 2.23
N LEU A 111 12.79 4.37 1.18
CA LEU A 111 13.78 3.90 0.21
C LEU A 111 13.64 4.54 -1.18
N VAL A 112 12.42 4.75 -1.67
CA VAL A 112 12.17 5.27 -3.03
C VAL A 112 12.69 6.69 -3.15
N ASP A 113 13.10 7.09 -4.36
CA ASP A 113 13.45 8.49 -4.61
C ASP A 113 12.25 9.44 -4.39
N ILE A 114 12.54 10.70 -4.07
CA ILE A 114 11.53 11.74 -3.83
C ILE A 114 10.60 11.97 -5.05
N GLN A 115 11.04 11.64 -6.27
CA GLN A 115 10.21 11.74 -7.47
C GLN A 115 9.13 10.67 -7.54
N SER A 116 9.39 9.46 -7.05
CA SER A 116 8.42 8.35 -7.01
C SER A 116 7.58 8.35 -5.73
N PHE A 117 8.00 9.14 -4.75
CA PHE A 117 7.42 9.20 -3.41
C PHE A 117 5.93 9.60 -3.38
N PRO A 118 5.45 10.65 -4.08
CA PRO A 118 4.03 11.01 -4.08
C PRO A 118 3.14 9.91 -4.64
N TYR A 119 3.61 9.19 -5.66
CA TYR A 119 2.88 8.08 -6.27
C TYR A 119 2.73 6.92 -5.29
N LEU A 120 3.81 6.55 -4.60
CA LEU A 120 3.78 5.52 -3.55
C LEU A 120 2.77 5.86 -2.45
N LEU A 121 2.81 7.09 -1.93
CA LEU A 121 1.90 7.54 -0.87
C LEU A 121 0.44 7.49 -1.31
N LYS A 122 0.15 7.82 -2.57
CA LYS A 122 -1.20 7.73 -3.13
C LYS A 122 -1.68 6.29 -3.20
N GLU A 123 -0.92 5.39 -3.83
CA GLU A 123 -1.30 3.98 -3.97
C GLU A 123 -1.45 3.29 -2.59
N LEU A 124 -0.59 3.64 -1.64
CA LEU A 124 -0.69 3.17 -0.25
C LEU A 124 -1.95 3.67 0.44
N ALA A 125 -2.29 4.95 0.33
CA ALA A 125 -3.52 5.48 0.92
C ALA A 125 -4.76 4.76 0.37
N GLU A 126 -4.82 4.58 -0.95
CA GLU A 126 -5.89 3.82 -1.59
C GLU A 126 -5.93 2.36 -1.11
N PHE A 127 -4.78 1.71 -0.89
CA PHE A 127 -4.74 0.35 -0.36
C PHE A 127 -5.19 0.28 1.10
N ILE A 128 -4.69 1.16 1.96
CA ILE A 128 -4.97 1.17 3.41
C ILE A 128 -6.47 1.36 3.66
N THR A 129 -7.13 2.22 2.87
CA THR A 129 -8.59 2.42 3.00
C THR A 129 -9.42 1.18 2.67
N LEU A 130 -8.85 0.16 2.03
CA LEU A 130 -9.51 -1.14 1.76
C LEU A 130 -9.32 -2.17 2.89
N LEU A 131 -8.47 -1.88 3.88
CA LEU A 131 -8.27 -2.75 5.03
C LEU A 131 -9.45 -2.65 6.01
N SER A 132 -9.57 -3.59 6.96
CA SER A 132 -10.55 -3.46 8.03
C SER A 132 -10.22 -2.27 8.93
N LYS A 133 -11.17 -1.79 9.75
CA LYS A 133 -10.91 -0.66 10.64
C LYS A 133 -9.78 -0.94 11.62
N GLU A 134 -9.78 -2.13 12.19
CA GLU A 134 -8.72 -2.59 13.09
C GLU A 134 -7.36 -2.60 12.39
N GLY A 135 -7.30 -3.06 11.13
CA GLY A 135 -6.08 -3.04 10.33
C GLY A 135 -5.62 -1.63 9.95
N GLN A 136 -6.55 -0.70 9.71
CA GLN A 136 -6.24 0.71 9.47
C GLN A 136 -5.65 1.36 10.73
N ASP A 137 -6.26 1.14 11.88
CA ASP A 137 -5.87 1.78 13.15
C ASP A 137 -4.48 1.31 13.60
N VAL A 138 -4.23 0.00 13.61
CA VAL A 138 -2.91 -0.56 13.96
C VAL A 138 -1.81 -0.02 13.04
N LEU A 139 -2.07 0.00 11.73
CA LEU A 139 -1.10 0.48 10.76
C LEU A 139 -0.83 1.98 10.92
N LEU A 140 -1.87 2.79 11.15
CA LEU A 140 -1.72 4.22 11.36
C LEU A 140 -0.89 4.52 12.62
N ASP A 141 -1.13 3.79 13.71
CA ASP A 141 -0.37 3.92 14.95
C ASP A 141 1.12 3.59 14.73
N ASP A 142 1.43 2.47 14.07
CA ASP A 142 2.80 2.07 13.74
C ASP A 142 3.50 3.11 12.84
N MET A 143 2.78 3.63 11.84
CA MET A 143 3.32 4.67 10.96
C MET A 143 3.54 6.00 11.69
N HIS A 144 2.67 6.37 12.61
CA HIS A 144 2.83 7.56 13.45
C HIS A 144 4.09 7.44 14.31
N ALA A 145 4.33 6.28 14.93
CA ALA A 145 5.55 6.00 15.70
C ALA A 145 6.80 6.10 14.83
N HIS A 146 6.83 5.41 13.68
CA HIS A 146 7.96 5.43 12.76
C HIS A 146 8.27 6.82 12.21
N VAL A 147 7.25 7.63 11.88
CA VAL A 147 7.46 9.01 11.41
C VAL A 147 7.95 9.90 12.55
N ALA A 148 7.46 9.72 13.77
CA ALA A 148 7.92 10.48 14.94
C ALA A 148 9.41 10.24 15.21
N GLU A 149 9.86 8.99 15.14
CA GLU A 149 11.25 8.57 15.35
C GLU A 149 12.19 8.84 14.17
N SER A 150 11.65 9.10 12.97
CA SER A 150 12.47 9.32 11.78
C SER A 150 13.24 10.65 11.85
N ASP A 151 14.55 10.59 11.64
CA ASP A 151 15.43 11.75 11.48
C ASP A 151 15.41 12.35 10.05
N TYR A 152 14.59 11.82 9.15
CA TYR A 152 14.57 12.21 7.74
C TYR A 152 13.82 13.54 7.51
N VAL A 153 14.49 14.65 7.87
CA VAL A 153 13.93 16.01 7.91
C VAL A 153 13.25 16.43 6.60
N THR A 154 13.74 15.96 5.45
CA THR A 154 13.20 16.35 4.13
C THR A 154 11.84 15.71 3.82
N ARG A 155 11.59 14.48 4.27
CA ARG A 155 10.35 13.73 3.97
C ARG A 155 9.31 13.86 5.08
N LYS A 156 9.78 14.06 6.31
CA LYS A 156 8.94 14.07 7.51
C LYS A 156 7.75 15.03 7.42
N PRO A 157 7.86 16.29 6.93
CA PRO A 157 6.69 17.17 6.81
C PRO A 157 5.60 16.61 5.88
N VAL A 158 6.00 16.03 4.76
CA VAL A 158 5.07 15.41 3.79
C VAL A 158 4.42 14.18 4.41
N LEU A 159 5.19 13.34 5.11
CA LEU A 159 4.68 12.16 5.79
C LEU A 159 3.69 12.49 6.90
N VAL A 160 3.96 13.52 7.70
CA VAL A 160 3.05 13.99 8.75
C VAL A 160 1.74 14.47 8.13
N SER A 161 1.79 15.30 7.09
CA SER A 161 0.58 15.79 6.42
C SER A 161 -0.21 14.67 5.74
N TRP A 162 0.48 13.72 5.11
CA TRP A 162 -0.14 12.55 4.50
C TRP A 162 -0.82 11.65 5.54
N LEU A 163 -0.14 11.35 6.66
CA LEU A 163 -0.71 10.57 7.77
C LEU A 163 -1.95 11.23 8.35
N GLN A 164 -1.91 12.55 8.59
CA GLN A 164 -3.09 13.29 9.07
C GLN A 164 -4.27 13.18 8.10
N SER A 165 -4.00 13.28 6.80
CA SER A 165 -5.02 13.13 5.76
C SER A 165 -5.60 11.72 5.74
N LEU A 166 -4.75 10.71 5.87
CA LEU A 166 -5.15 9.31 5.89
C LEU A 166 -5.99 8.97 7.14
N SER A 167 -5.58 9.43 8.32
CA SER A 167 -6.35 9.29 9.57
C SER A 167 -7.71 9.97 9.47
N TYR A 168 -7.78 11.14 8.84
CA TYR A 168 -9.05 11.81 8.58
C TYR A 168 -9.96 10.97 7.66
N ILE A 169 -9.44 10.45 6.54
CA ILE A 169 -10.20 9.58 5.62
C ILE A 169 -10.68 8.31 6.32
N SER A 170 -9.81 7.65 7.11
CA SER A 170 -10.17 6.48 7.90
C SER A 170 -11.33 6.79 8.85
N SER A 171 -11.27 7.93 9.57
CA SER A 171 -12.32 8.33 10.51
C SER A 171 -13.68 8.63 9.85
N GLN A 172 -13.69 9.10 8.59
CA GLN A 172 -14.93 9.38 7.87
C GLN A 172 -15.65 8.11 7.43
N SER A 173 -14.89 7.09 7.03
CA SER A 173 -15.44 5.80 6.61
C SER A 173 -16.24 5.13 7.74
N SER A 174 -15.76 5.18 8.99
CA SER A 174 -16.50 4.63 10.15
C SER A 174 -17.77 5.43 10.48
N ARG A 175 -17.73 6.76 10.30
CA ARG A 175 -18.89 7.64 10.53
C ARG A 175 -20.02 7.38 9.52
N SER A 176 -19.68 7.11 8.26
CA SER A 176 -20.65 6.75 7.20
C SER A 176 -21.32 5.39 7.45
N GLU A 177 -20.54 4.39 7.87
CA GLU A 177 -21.07 3.07 8.26
C GLU A 177 -22.00 3.15 9.49
N SER A 178 -21.63 3.95 10.48
CA SER A 178 -22.46 4.16 11.68
C SER A 178 -23.78 4.85 11.36
N GLN A 179 -23.77 5.87 10.49
CA GLN A 179 -24.97 6.57 10.06
C GLN A 179 -25.90 5.72 9.18
N SER A 180 -25.34 4.90 8.29
CA SER A 180 -26.13 3.97 7.46
C SER A 180 -26.75 2.84 8.29
N LYS A 181 -26.02 2.30 9.29
CA LYS A 181 -26.54 1.31 10.24
C LYS A 181 -27.62 1.89 11.16
N ALA A 182 -27.48 3.14 11.62
CA ALA A 182 -28.52 3.82 12.39
C ALA A 182 -29.80 4.07 11.55
N ARG A 183 -29.66 4.40 10.26
CA ARG A 183 -30.79 4.53 9.33
C ARG A 183 -31.46 3.20 9.00
N SER A 184 -30.71 2.10 8.88
CA SER A 184 -31.30 0.79 8.61
C SER A 184 -32.07 0.26 9.84
N VAL A 185 -31.51 0.41 11.05
CA VAL A 185 -32.18 0.04 12.31
C VAL A 185 -33.44 0.87 12.55
N SER A 186 -33.42 2.18 12.30
CA SER A 186 -34.62 3.01 12.43
C SER A 186 -35.71 2.67 11.40
N SER A 187 -35.32 2.28 10.18
CA SER A 187 -36.26 1.81 9.15
C SER A 187 -36.85 0.43 9.48
N ALA A 188 -36.05 -0.47 10.08
CA ALA A 188 -36.49 -1.81 10.50
C ALA A 188 -37.45 -1.72 11.70
N ALA A 189 -37.12 -0.89 12.70
CA ALA A 189 -38.00 -0.61 13.84
C ALA A 189 -39.33 0.04 13.41
N SER A 190 -39.29 0.91 12.39
CA SER A 190 -40.51 1.50 11.82
C SER A 190 -41.38 0.48 11.09
N LYS A 191 -40.78 -0.55 10.47
CA LYS A 191 -41.50 -1.67 9.83
C LYS A 191 -42.13 -2.63 10.84
N GLU A 192 -41.45 -2.95 11.94
CA GLU A 192 -42.03 -3.78 13.02
C GLU A 192 -43.20 -3.08 13.72
N LEU A 193 -43.07 -1.77 14.00
CA LEU A 193 -44.17 -0.97 14.53
C LEU A 193 -45.37 -0.89 13.56
N SER A 194 -45.12 -0.90 12.25
CA SER A 194 -46.18 -0.96 11.23
C SER A 194 -46.87 -2.32 11.15
N MET A 195 -46.14 -3.44 11.28
CA MET A 195 -46.74 -4.78 11.23
C MET A 195 -47.60 -5.06 12.48
N ASN A 196 -47.16 -4.63 13.66
CA ASN A 196 -47.91 -4.83 14.91
C ASN A 196 -49.23 -4.04 14.97
N ARG A 197 -49.31 -2.92 14.25
CA ARG A 197 -50.54 -2.10 14.15
C ARG A 197 -51.60 -2.69 13.23
N THR A 198 -51.21 -3.63 12.37
CA THR A 198 -52.11 -4.25 11.38
C THR A 198 -52.73 -5.55 11.91
N MET A 199 -52.10 -6.22 12.88
CA MET A 199 -52.65 -7.44 13.51
C MET A 199 -53.67 -7.20 14.64
N THR A 200 -53.85 -5.96 15.10
CA THR A 200 -54.83 -5.61 16.16
C THR A 200 -56.21 -5.24 15.62
N ARG A 201 -56.51 -5.55 14.35
CA ARG A 201 -57.79 -5.23 13.67
C ARG A 201 -58.46 -6.44 12.99
N LEU A 202 -58.24 -7.65 13.50
CA LEU A 202 -59.06 -8.82 13.15
C LEU A 202 -59.81 -9.30 14.38
#